data_AF-A0A8J3N6N0-F1
#
_entry.id   AF-A0A8J3N6N0-F1
#
_cell.length_a   1.000
_cell.length_b   1.000
_cell.length_c   1.000
_cell.angle_alpha   90.00
_cell.angle_beta   90.00
_cell.angle_gamma   90.00
#
_symmetry.space_group_name_H-M   'P 1'
#
loop_
_entity.id
_entity.type
_entity.pdbx_description
1 polymer ?
#
loop_
_entity_poly.entity_id
_entity_poly.type
_entity_poly.pdbx_seq_one_letter_code
_entity_poly.pdbx_strand_id
1 'polypeptide(L)'
;MVRTRTVISQAHGFQWLGSFGNRGNGLYREELRQGLSAISRYLAVHQFPCERCLLRLDGQYGMGTVLADLAGFAFVTRGKEYTVLDHSLVQACLHLPADQFQQRPESQIVRRLYDCPQVSVGPAGVLYRVVVATHPEGRKKSPVGVTREGTVYELFFTNLPQQAFTASDVVELYLHRGTFEPQLSDEDKEQDPDRWCSHSA
;
A
#
# COMPACT_ATOMS: atom_id res chain seq x y z
N MET A 1 17.11 -17.91 -0.88
CA MET A 1 16.23 -17.73 -2.06
C MET A 1 15.11 -16.80 -1.61
N VAL A 2 14.98 -15.59 -2.17
CA VAL A 2 13.90 -14.66 -1.76
C VAL A 2 12.60 -15.18 -2.39
N ARG A 3 11.64 -15.58 -1.56
CA ARG A 3 10.29 -15.98 -2.01
C ARG A 3 9.40 -14.74 -1.99
N THR A 4 8.80 -14.40 -3.12
CA THR A 4 7.72 -13.40 -3.15
C THR A 4 6.42 -14.10 -2.83
N ARG A 5 5.72 -13.64 -1.79
CA ARG A 5 4.42 -14.17 -1.36
C ARG A 5 3.47 -13.02 -1.03
N THR A 6 2.20 -13.23 -1.34
CA THR A 6 1.08 -12.37 -0.93
C THR A 6 0.47 -12.96 0.32
N VAL A 7 0.65 -12.29 1.45
CA VAL A 7 0.08 -12.74 2.73
C VAL A 7 -0.99 -11.76 3.16
N ILE A 8 -2.10 -12.28 3.69
CA ILE A 8 -3.27 -11.52 4.08
C ILE A 8 -3.60 -11.80 5.54
N SER A 9 -3.64 -10.73 6.33
CA SER A 9 -4.06 -10.77 7.71
C SER A 9 -5.14 -9.72 7.97
N GLN A 10 -6.12 -10.09 8.78
CA GLN A 10 -7.13 -9.18 9.28
C GLN A 10 -6.54 -8.35 10.43
N ALA A 11 -6.63 -7.03 10.32
CA ALA A 11 -5.89 -6.09 11.16
C ALA A 11 -6.14 -6.14 12.67
N HIS A 12 -7.34 -6.52 13.10
CA HIS A 12 -7.78 -6.36 14.49
C HIS A 12 -7.71 -7.67 15.29
N GLY A 13 -8.18 -8.75 14.69
CA GLY A 13 -8.14 -10.11 15.24
C GLY A 13 -6.91 -10.89 14.80
N PHE A 14 -6.04 -10.29 13.97
CA PHE A 14 -4.80 -10.90 13.48
C PHE A 14 -5.02 -12.26 12.80
N GLN A 15 -6.20 -12.46 12.22
CA GLN A 15 -6.57 -13.70 11.56
C GLN A 15 -5.90 -13.79 10.18
N TRP A 16 -5.18 -14.88 9.95
CA TRP A 16 -4.61 -15.19 8.65
C TRP A 16 -5.70 -15.64 7.68
N LEU A 17 -5.88 -14.87 6.61
CA LEU A 17 -6.86 -15.17 5.56
C LEU A 17 -6.23 -15.98 4.42
N GLY A 18 -4.91 -15.95 4.28
CA GLY A 18 -4.18 -16.79 3.34
C GLY A 18 -2.76 -16.30 3.07
N SER A 19 -1.96 -17.22 2.54
CA SER A 19 -0.62 -16.98 1.99
C SER A 19 -0.58 -17.59 0.59
N PHE A 20 -0.27 -16.77 -0.41
CA PHE A 20 -0.28 -17.14 -1.83
C PHE A 20 1.10 -16.85 -2.40
N GLY A 21 1.73 -17.84 -3.02
CA GLY A 21 3.06 -17.69 -3.60
C GLY A 21 3.38 -18.81 -4.57
N ASN A 22 4.18 -18.50 -5.58
CA ASN A 22 4.66 -19.47 -6.56
C ASN A 22 6.19 -19.65 -6.48
N ARG A 23 6.72 -20.71 -7.09
CA ARG A 23 8.17 -20.88 -7.23
C ARG A 23 8.76 -19.69 -8.03
N GLY A 24 9.88 -19.13 -7.56
CA GLY A 24 10.52 -17.97 -8.19
C GLY A 24 9.99 -16.63 -7.64
N ASN A 25 9.99 -15.58 -8.47
CA ASN A 25 9.55 -14.23 -8.08
C ASN A 25 8.01 -14.07 -7.94
N GLY A 26 7.28 -15.18 -7.86
CA GLY A 26 5.82 -15.21 -7.77
C GLY A 26 5.12 -14.63 -9.00
N LEU A 27 3.78 -14.66 -8.97
CA LEU A 27 2.91 -13.95 -9.90
C LEU A 27 2.02 -13.00 -9.08
N TYR A 28 2.63 -11.93 -8.57
CA TYR A 28 2.03 -11.05 -7.54
C TYR A 28 0.62 -10.55 -7.89
N ARG A 29 0.32 -10.31 -9.17
CA ARG A 29 -1.01 -9.86 -9.61
C ARG A 29 -2.05 -10.99 -9.54
N GLU A 30 -1.66 -12.21 -9.87
CA GLU A 30 -2.54 -13.39 -9.73
C GLU A 30 -2.74 -13.74 -8.25
N GLU A 31 -1.67 -13.68 -7.47
CA GLU A 31 -1.70 -13.89 -6.02
C GLU A 31 -2.58 -12.84 -5.33
N LEU A 32 -2.54 -11.58 -5.76
CA LEU A 32 -3.47 -10.54 -5.32
C LEU A 32 -4.92 -10.93 -5.58
N ARG A 33 -5.26 -11.42 -6.78
CA ARG A 33 -6.63 -11.83 -7.12
C ARG A 33 -7.11 -13.01 -6.29
N GLN A 34 -6.25 -14.00 -6.04
CA GLN A 34 -6.55 -15.09 -5.11
C GLN A 34 -6.80 -14.54 -3.71
N GLY A 35 -5.99 -13.56 -3.30
CA GLY A 35 -6.16 -12.83 -2.07
C GLY A 35 -7.50 -12.11 -1.92
N LEU A 36 -7.89 -11.35 -2.93
CA LEU A 36 -9.19 -10.67 -2.97
C LEU A 36 -10.35 -11.65 -2.89
N SER A 37 -10.23 -12.83 -3.52
CA SER A 37 -11.23 -13.90 -3.38
C SER A 37 -11.32 -14.44 -1.96
N ALA A 38 -10.18 -14.64 -1.27
CA ALA A 38 -10.15 -15.06 0.13
C ALA A 38 -10.78 -14.01 1.05
N ILE A 39 -10.47 -12.72 0.85
CA ILE A 39 -11.08 -11.60 1.57
C ILE A 39 -12.60 -11.56 1.33
N SER A 40 -13.04 -11.67 0.08
CA SER A 40 -14.47 -11.67 -0.26
C SER A 40 -15.22 -12.81 0.44
N ARG A 41 -14.62 -14.00 0.49
CA ARG A 41 -15.20 -15.16 1.20
C ARG A 41 -15.29 -14.90 2.70
N TYR A 42 -14.23 -14.35 3.29
CA TYR A 42 -14.22 -13.98 4.70
C TYR A 42 -15.35 -12.98 5.03
N LEU A 43 -15.47 -11.92 4.23
CA LEU A 43 -16.53 -10.93 4.39
C LEU A 43 -17.93 -11.53 4.25
N ALA A 44 -18.14 -12.44 3.29
CA ALA A 44 -19.40 -13.14 3.09
C ALA A 44 -19.79 -13.99 4.31
N VAL A 45 -18.84 -14.74 4.88
CA VAL A 45 -19.06 -15.55 6.10
C VAL A 45 -19.48 -14.67 7.28
N HIS A 46 -18.87 -13.49 7.40
CA HIS A 46 -19.17 -12.54 8.47
C HIS A 46 -20.27 -11.54 8.12
N GLN A 47 -20.94 -11.70 6.97
CA GLN A 47 -22.03 -10.83 6.50
C GLN A 47 -21.65 -9.34 6.43
N PHE A 48 -20.39 -9.04 6.12
CA PHE A 48 -19.93 -7.68 5.91
C PHE A 48 -19.91 -7.31 4.42
N PRO A 49 -20.38 -6.11 4.07
CA PRO A 49 -20.25 -5.59 2.70
C PRO A 49 -18.78 -5.24 2.37
N CYS A 50 -18.38 -5.37 1.11
CA CYS A 50 -16.99 -5.11 0.66
C CYS A 50 -16.59 -3.65 0.88
N GLU A 51 -17.54 -2.73 0.82
CA GLU A 51 -17.37 -1.30 1.04
C GLU A 51 -16.92 -0.96 2.47
N ARG A 52 -17.14 -1.87 3.44
CA ARG A 52 -16.66 -1.73 4.82
C ARG A 52 -15.27 -2.35 5.04
N CYS A 53 -14.69 -2.95 4.00
CA CYS A 53 -13.34 -3.51 4.06
C CYS A 53 -12.34 -2.50 3.50
N LEU A 54 -11.38 -2.10 4.34
CA LEU A 54 -10.24 -1.29 3.92
C LEU A 54 -9.02 -2.19 3.69
N LEU A 55 -8.55 -2.23 2.45
CA LEU A 55 -7.33 -2.93 2.06
C LEU A 55 -6.11 -2.02 2.27
N ARG A 56 -5.13 -2.49 3.04
CA ARG A 56 -3.82 -1.84 3.18
C ARG A 56 -2.78 -2.69 2.46
N LEU A 57 -2.37 -2.25 1.27
CA LEU A 57 -1.49 -3.04 0.40
C LEU A 57 -0.05 -2.54 0.46
N ASP A 58 0.90 -3.45 0.32
CA ASP A 58 2.31 -3.09 0.13
C ASP A 58 2.52 -2.27 -1.16
N GLY A 59 3.59 -1.46 -1.20
CA GLY A 59 3.93 -0.64 -2.35
C GLY A 59 4.22 -1.43 -3.64
N GLN A 60 4.47 -2.74 -3.56
CA GLN A 60 4.55 -3.62 -4.73
C GLN A 60 3.28 -3.55 -5.60
N TYR A 61 2.11 -3.30 -5.01
CA TYR A 61 0.81 -3.22 -5.70
C TYR A 61 0.44 -1.81 -6.18
N GLY A 62 1.25 -0.78 -5.90
CA GLY A 62 0.96 0.62 -6.22
C GLY A 62 1.19 1.04 -7.67
N MET A 63 0.69 0.28 -8.64
CA MET A 63 0.72 0.60 -10.07
C MET A 63 -0.70 0.60 -10.63
N GLY A 64 -1.05 1.54 -11.52
CA GLY A 64 -2.44 1.71 -11.96
C GLY A 64 -3.07 0.46 -12.57
N THR A 65 -2.29 -0.38 -13.26
CA THR A 65 -2.77 -1.66 -13.82
C THR A 65 -3.21 -2.67 -12.77
N VAL A 66 -2.60 -2.61 -11.58
CA VAL A 66 -2.91 -3.48 -10.43
C VAL A 66 -4.08 -2.90 -9.64
N LEU A 67 -4.14 -1.58 -9.49
CA LEU A 67 -5.23 -0.90 -8.79
C LEU A 67 -6.60 -1.19 -9.42
N ALA A 68 -6.65 -1.41 -10.73
CA ALA A 68 -7.89 -1.79 -11.43
C ALA A 68 -8.47 -3.12 -10.93
N ASP A 69 -7.62 -4.05 -10.45
CA ASP A 69 -8.10 -5.32 -9.86
C ASP A 69 -8.74 -5.12 -8.47
N LEU A 70 -8.56 -3.96 -7.84
CA LEU A 70 -9.13 -3.62 -6.51
C LEU A 70 -10.55 -3.06 -6.57
N ALA A 71 -11.18 -3.06 -7.75
CA ALA A 71 -12.53 -2.55 -7.93
C ALA A 71 -13.51 -3.19 -6.92
N GLY A 72 -14.30 -2.35 -6.24
CA GLY A 72 -15.26 -2.78 -5.20
C GLY A 72 -14.73 -2.77 -3.77
N PHE A 73 -13.43 -2.53 -3.56
CA PHE A 73 -12.86 -2.39 -2.22
C PHE A 73 -12.38 -0.96 -1.95
N ALA A 74 -12.50 -0.51 -0.70
CA ALA A 74 -11.75 0.65 -0.24
C ALA A 74 -10.28 0.24 -0.06
N PHE A 75 -9.33 1.05 -0.50
CA PHE A 75 -7.91 0.70 -0.39
C PHE A 75 -6.99 1.88 -0.12
N VAL A 76 -5.82 1.58 0.42
CA VAL A 76 -4.66 2.46 0.46
C VAL A 76 -3.39 1.67 0.13
N THR A 77 -2.55 2.24 -0.72
CA THR A 77 -1.24 1.68 -1.06
C THR A 77 -0.24 2.79 -1.38
N ARG A 78 1.04 2.51 -1.23
CA ARG A 78 2.10 3.40 -1.70
C ARG A 78 2.29 3.22 -3.19
N GLY A 79 2.19 4.31 -3.93
CA GLY A 79 2.46 4.34 -5.36
C GLY A 79 3.93 4.11 -5.69
N LYS A 80 4.18 3.38 -6.78
CA LYS A 80 5.51 3.24 -7.40
C LYS A 80 5.59 3.86 -8.80
N GLU A 81 4.46 4.36 -9.30
CA GLU A 81 4.33 4.98 -10.62
C GLU A 81 4.59 6.49 -10.56
N TYR A 82 5.87 6.86 -10.44
CA TYR A 82 6.27 8.27 -10.23
C TYR A 82 6.09 9.18 -11.44
N THR A 83 5.73 8.66 -12.62
CA THR A 83 5.28 9.46 -13.77
C THR A 83 4.01 10.25 -13.45
N VAL A 84 3.24 9.84 -12.44
CA VAL A 84 2.10 10.60 -11.90
C VAL A 84 2.51 11.99 -11.40
N LEU A 85 3.75 12.17 -10.96
CA LEU A 85 4.25 13.49 -10.57
C LEU A 85 4.23 14.49 -11.74
N ASP A 86 4.35 14.02 -12.98
CA ASP A 86 4.36 14.86 -14.18
C ASP A 86 2.94 15.20 -14.68
N HIS A 87 1.89 14.68 -14.01
CA HIS A 87 0.51 14.97 -14.33
C HIS A 87 0.16 16.44 -14.00
N SER A 88 -0.55 17.12 -14.91
CA SER A 88 -0.86 18.57 -14.79
C SER A 88 -1.56 18.93 -13.48
N LEU A 89 -2.55 18.14 -13.05
CA LEU A 89 -3.24 18.33 -11.77
C LEU A 89 -2.29 18.18 -10.56
N VAL A 90 -1.36 17.23 -10.61
CA VAL A 90 -0.41 17.01 -9.52
C VAL A 90 0.59 18.17 -9.47
N GLN A 91 1.08 18.62 -10.62
CA GLN A 91 1.94 19.81 -10.71
C GLN A 91 1.22 21.07 -10.20
N ALA A 92 -0.04 21.27 -10.59
CA ALA A 92 -0.84 22.38 -10.07
C ALA A 92 -0.99 22.33 -8.55
N CYS A 93 -1.27 21.16 -7.97
CA CYS A 93 -1.32 20.98 -6.52
C CYS A 93 0.02 21.26 -5.85
N LEU A 94 1.14 20.80 -6.42
CA LEU A 94 2.49 21.03 -5.86
C LEU A 94 2.92 22.50 -5.87
N HIS A 95 2.34 23.32 -6.76
CA HIS A 95 2.58 24.78 -6.78
C HIS A 95 1.80 25.54 -5.69
N LEU A 96 0.82 24.91 -5.05
CA LEU A 96 0.08 25.50 -3.94
C LEU A 96 0.80 25.26 -2.61
N PRO A 97 0.41 25.95 -1.52
CA PRO A 97 0.78 25.53 -0.18
C PRO A 97 0.35 24.08 0.10
N ALA A 98 1.08 23.38 0.95
CA ALA A 98 0.72 22.02 1.33
C ALA A 98 -0.60 22.03 2.11
N ASP A 99 -1.46 21.05 1.85
CA ASP A 99 -2.75 20.90 2.53
C ASP A 99 -2.54 20.60 4.01
N GLN A 100 -1.53 19.77 4.32
CA GLN A 100 -1.21 19.35 5.68
C GLN A 100 0.28 19.15 5.88
N PHE A 101 0.72 19.22 7.13
CA PHE A 101 2.05 18.82 7.57
C PHE A 101 1.89 17.63 8.50
N GLN A 102 2.68 16.59 8.26
CA GLN A 102 2.71 15.40 9.10
C GLN A 102 4.12 15.20 9.65
N GLN A 103 4.24 15.17 10.97
CA GLN A 103 5.45 14.81 11.67
C GLN A 103 5.16 13.62 12.57
N ARG A 104 6.07 12.66 12.61
CA ARG A 104 5.94 11.52 13.51
C ARG A 104 6.83 11.68 14.74
N PRO A 105 6.39 11.31 15.94
CA PRO A 105 7.21 11.41 17.15
C PRO A 105 8.56 10.68 17.01
N GLU A 106 8.58 9.58 16.26
CA GLU A 106 9.74 8.70 16.07
C GLU A 106 10.69 9.21 14.97
N SER A 107 10.31 10.25 14.22
CA SER A 107 11.10 10.76 13.09
C SER A 107 11.17 12.28 13.06
N GLN A 108 12.37 12.82 12.88
CA GLN A 108 12.56 14.26 12.66
C GLN A 108 12.08 14.73 11.28
N ILE A 109 11.62 13.81 10.42
CA ILE A 109 11.13 14.15 9.08
C ILE A 109 9.71 14.73 9.19
N VAL A 110 9.57 15.98 8.75
CA VAL A 110 8.27 16.61 8.53
C VAL A 110 7.90 16.44 7.05
N ARG A 111 6.78 15.77 6.79
CA ARG A 111 6.20 15.61 5.45
C ARG A 111 5.22 16.73 5.17
N ARG A 112 5.34 17.34 4.01
CA ARG A 112 4.32 18.22 3.43
C ARG A 112 3.42 17.37 2.56
N LEU A 113 2.13 17.38 2.83
CA LEU A 113 1.14 16.55 2.15
C LEU A 113 0.33 17.40 1.17
N TYR A 114 0.16 16.89 -0.05
CA TYR A 114 -0.62 17.48 -1.12
C TYR A 114 -1.67 16.49 -1.59
N ASP A 115 -2.94 16.89 -1.61
CA ASP A 115 -4.08 16.02 -1.83
C ASP A 115 -4.72 16.27 -3.21
N CYS A 116 -4.55 15.31 -4.12
CA CYS A 116 -5.04 15.38 -5.48
C CYS A 116 -6.22 14.40 -5.67
N PRO A 117 -7.49 14.85 -5.68
CA PRO A 117 -8.65 13.96 -5.56
C PRO A 117 -8.93 13.07 -6.78
N GLN A 118 -8.58 13.53 -7.98
CA GLN A 118 -8.98 12.91 -9.25
C GLN A 118 -7.80 12.95 -10.22
N VAL A 119 -6.87 12.02 -10.06
CA VAL A 119 -5.69 11.90 -10.92
C VAL A 119 -5.76 10.57 -11.66
N SER A 120 -5.55 10.59 -12.98
CA SER A 120 -5.47 9.37 -13.77
C SER A 120 -4.16 8.63 -13.45
N VAL A 121 -4.25 7.37 -13.03
CA VAL A 121 -3.09 6.53 -12.71
C VAL A 121 -3.04 5.33 -13.66
N GLY A 122 -1.86 5.10 -14.25
CA GLY A 122 -1.64 4.01 -15.19
C GLY A 122 -2.25 4.23 -16.57
N PRO A 123 -1.97 3.30 -17.51
CA PRO A 123 -2.37 3.43 -18.92
C PRO A 123 -3.89 3.32 -19.14
N ALA A 124 -4.61 2.73 -18.20
CA ALA A 124 -6.08 2.64 -18.24
C ALA A 124 -6.77 3.97 -17.91
N GLY A 125 -6.03 4.97 -17.39
CA GLY A 125 -6.56 6.30 -17.10
C GLY A 125 -7.58 6.33 -15.95
N VAL A 126 -7.64 5.30 -15.11
CA VAL A 126 -8.58 5.24 -13.99
C VAL A 126 -8.23 6.34 -12.98
N LEU A 127 -9.25 7.08 -12.56
CA LEU A 127 -9.10 8.19 -11.62
C LEU A 127 -9.01 7.66 -10.20
N TYR A 128 -7.96 8.05 -9.50
CA TYR A 128 -7.76 7.79 -8.09
C TYR A 128 -7.42 9.08 -7.35
N ARG A 129 -7.61 9.05 -6.03
CA ARG A 129 -7.05 10.06 -5.16
C ARG A 129 -5.58 9.77 -4.93
N VAL A 130 -4.74 10.78 -5.15
CA VAL A 130 -3.29 10.72 -5.00
C VAL A 130 -2.89 11.69 -3.90
N VAL A 131 -2.32 11.17 -2.81
CA VAL A 131 -1.66 12.00 -1.80
C VAL A 131 -0.17 11.98 -2.10
N VAL A 132 0.40 13.15 -2.36
CA VAL A 132 1.84 13.34 -2.55
C VAL A 132 2.43 13.82 -1.24
N ALA A 133 3.32 13.03 -0.64
CA ALA A 133 4.08 13.46 0.53
C ALA A 133 5.47 13.88 0.08
N THR A 134 5.92 15.05 0.54
CA THR A 134 7.25 15.57 0.22
C THR A 134 8.04 15.89 1.47
N HIS A 135 9.35 15.68 1.43
CA HIS A 135 10.27 16.13 2.47
C HIS A 135 11.65 16.44 1.86
N PRO A 136 12.46 17.28 2.52
CA PRO A 136 13.84 17.52 2.07
C PRO A 136 14.63 16.22 1.99
N GLU A 137 15.53 16.13 1.00
CA GLU A 137 16.48 15.03 0.93
C GLU A 137 17.43 15.07 2.15
N GLY A 138 17.61 13.91 2.78
CA GLY A 138 18.54 13.74 3.88
C GLY A 138 19.97 13.46 3.41
N ARG A 139 20.91 13.40 4.36
CA ARG A 139 22.32 13.02 4.05
C ARG A 139 22.48 11.62 3.45
N LYS A 140 21.52 10.73 3.73
CA LYS A 140 21.45 9.40 3.14
C LYS A 140 20.30 9.38 2.15
N LYS A 141 20.54 8.75 1.00
CA LYS A 141 19.50 8.51 -0.01
C LYS A 141 18.30 7.82 0.64
N SER A 142 17.11 8.36 0.44
CA SER A 142 15.89 7.72 0.92
C SER A 142 15.69 6.38 0.18
N PRO A 143 15.43 5.27 0.90
CA PRO A 143 15.10 3.99 0.26
C PRO A 143 13.70 4.00 -0.36
N VAL A 144 12.88 4.99 -0.03
CA VAL A 144 11.48 5.13 -0.44
C VAL A 144 11.27 6.51 -1.06
N GLY A 145 10.49 6.57 -2.13
CA GLY A 145 10.27 7.80 -2.87
C GLY A 145 11.22 7.98 -4.05
N VAL A 146 11.00 9.04 -4.81
CA VAL A 146 11.93 9.55 -5.82
C VAL A 146 12.43 10.92 -5.41
N THR A 147 13.74 11.17 -5.52
CA THR A 147 14.29 12.51 -5.29
C THR A 147 14.24 13.31 -6.60
N ARG A 148 13.68 14.52 -6.56
CA ARG A 148 13.80 15.54 -7.62
C ARG A 148 14.22 16.85 -6.95
N GLU A 149 15.29 17.47 -7.45
CA GLU A 149 15.76 18.79 -7.00
C GLU A 149 15.91 18.93 -5.47
N GLY A 150 16.48 17.91 -4.82
CA GLY A 150 16.70 17.91 -3.35
C GLY A 150 15.44 17.69 -2.51
N THR A 151 14.31 17.35 -3.14
CA THR A 151 13.05 16.97 -2.47
C THR A 151 12.72 15.51 -2.77
N VAL A 152 12.39 14.75 -1.74
CA VAL A 152 11.90 13.37 -1.86
C VAL A 152 10.38 13.40 -2.00
N TYR A 153 9.87 12.66 -2.98
CA TYR A 153 8.44 12.51 -3.26
C TYR A 153 8.02 11.07 -2.99
N GLU A 154 7.07 10.89 -2.09
CA GLU A 154 6.37 9.63 -1.84
C GLU A 154 4.93 9.76 -2.37
N LEU A 155 4.43 8.72 -3.04
CA LEU A 155 3.07 8.69 -3.57
C LEU A 155 2.21 7.72 -2.76
N PHE A 156 0.96 8.10 -2.49
CA PHE A 156 -0.05 7.22 -1.92
C PHE A 156 -1.30 7.26 -2.80
N PHE A 157 -1.79 6.08 -3.19
CA PHE A 157 -2.97 5.92 -4.02
C PHE A 157 -4.11 5.34 -3.20
N THR A 158 -5.29 5.90 -3.37
CA THR A 158 -6.49 5.49 -2.63
C THR A 158 -7.76 5.86 -3.39
N ASN A 159 -8.86 5.21 -3.05
CA ASN A 159 -10.22 5.63 -3.40
C ASN A 159 -11.01 6.13 -2.17
N LEU A 160 -10.34 6.38 -1.04
CA LEU A 160 -10.97 6.91 0.16
C LEU A 160 -11.42 8.37 -0.04
N PRO A 161 -12.66 8.70 0.35
CA PRO A 161 -13.22 10.03 0.13
C PRO A 161 -12.51 11.12 0.95
N GLN A 162 -12.23 12.27 0.33
CA GLN A 162 -11.57 13.41 0.99
C GLN A 162 -12.36 13.95 2.18
N GLN A 163 -13.69 13.88 2.13
CA GLN A 163 -14.55 14.36 3.21
C GLN A 163 -14.51 13.51 4.48
N ALA A 164 -14.03 12.25 4.40
CA ALA A 164 -13.98 11.35 5.55
C ALA A 164 -12.55 11.01 5.99
N PHE A 165 -11.58 11.11 5.08
CA PHE A 165 -10.17 10.82 5.36
C PHE A 165 -9.33 11.98 4.86
N THR A 166 -8.60 12.63 5.76
CA THR A 166 -7.62 13.64 5.41
C THR A 166 -6.39 13.03 4.73
N ALA A 167 -5.52 13.86 4.14
CA ALA A 167 -4.26 13.40 3.57
C ALA A 167 -3.38 12.72 4.63
N SER A 168 -3.34 13.25 5.86
CA SER A 168 -2.62 12.63 6.98
C SER A 168 -3.20 11.25 7.32
N ASP A 169 -4.54 11.12 7.38
CA ASP A 169 -5.18 9.83 7.67
C ASP A 169 -4.80 8.76 6.65
N VAL A 170 -4.77 9.10 5.35
CA VAL A 170 -4.36 8.18 4.28
C VAL A 170 -2.92 7.71 4.49
N VAL A 171 -2.02 8.65 4.78
CA VAL A 171 -0.60 8.36 5.00
C VAL A 171 -0.41 7.54 6.27
N GLU A 172 -1.10 7.87 7.37
CA GLU A 172 -1.07 7.10 8.61
C GLU A 172 -1.59 5.68 8.40
N LEU A 173 -2.75 5.52 7.76
CA LEU A 173 -3.34 4.21 7.46
C LEU A 173 -2.36 3.30 6.71
N TYR A 174 -1.64 3.85 5.72
CA TYR A 174 -0.59 3.09 5.04
C TYR A 174 0.58 2.77 5.97
N LEU A 175 1.07 3.73 6.73
CA LEU A 175 2.27 3.52 7.54
C LEU A 175 2.01 2.59 8.75
N HIS A 176 0.76 2.53 9.24
CA HIS A 176 0.31 1.52 10.20
C HIS A 176 0.34 0.10 9.63
N ARG A 177 0.56 -0.11 8.32
CA ARG A 177 0.90 -1.43 7.77
C ARG A 177 2.19 -1.98 8.39
N GLY A 178 3.10 -1.14 8.89
CA GLY A 178 4.32 -1.58 9.57
C GLY A 178 4.07 -2.48 10.79
N THR A 179 2.90 -2.41 11.42
CA THR A 179 2.53 -3.34 12.52
C THR A 179 2.36 -4.78 12.04
N PHE A 180 2.25 -5.01 10.74
CA PHE A 180 2.17 -6.32 10.12
C PHE A 180 3.54 -6.99 9.97
N GLU A 181 4.63 -6.22 9.92
CA GLU A 181 5.99 -6.74 9.66
C GLU A 181 6.49 -7.69 10.76
N PRO A 182 6.27 -7.44 12.06
CA PRO A 182 6.59 -8.41 13.11
C PRO A 182 5.88 -9.75 12.92
N GLN A 183 4.60 -9.72 12.53
CA GLN A 183 3.80 -10.93 12.31
C GLN A 183 4.32 -11.74 11.13
N LEU A 184 4.64 -11.07 10.02
CA LEU A 184 5.27 -11.71 8.86
C LEU A 184 6.62 -12.33 9.22
N SER A 185 7.44 -11.63 10.01
CA SER A 185 8.73 -12.14 10.49
C SER A 185 8.56 -13.39 11.35
N ASP A 186 7.56 -13.43 12.22
CA ASP A 186 7.29 -14.61 13.05
C ASP A 186 6.77 -15.78 12.22
N GLU A 187 5.92 -15.52 11.22
CA GLU A 187 5.53 -16.54 10.24
C GLU A 187 6.70 -17.05 9.39
N ASP A 188 7.60 -16.17 8.94
CA ASP A 188 8.78 -16.58 8.17
C ASP A 188 9.68 -17.52 8.97
N LYS A 189 9.79 -17.31 10.29
CA LYS A 189 10.50 -18.22 11.20
C LYS A 189 9.75 -19.54 11.39
N GLU A 190 8.43 -19.51 11.52
CA GLU A 190 7.62 -20.71 11.72
C GLU A 190 7.52 -21.57 10.45
N GLN A 191 7.52 -20.94 9.29
CA GLN A 191 7.46 -21.59 7.98
C GLN A 191 8.83 -22.04 7.45
N ASP A 192 9.92 -21.92 8.22
CA ASP A 192 11.23 -22.46 7.85
C ASP A 192 11.17 -24.01 7.86
N PRO A 193 11.06 -24.69 6.70
CA PRO A 193 10.57 -26.07 6.61
C PRO A 193 11.57 -27.15 7.02
N ASP A 194 12.77 -26.82 7.48
CA ASP A 194 13.78 -27.81 7.90
C ASP A 194 13.39 -28.56 9.21
N ARG A 195 12.19 -28.34 9.76
CA ARG A 195 11.62 -29.15 10.85
C ARG A 195 10.35 -29.93 10.51
N TRP A 196 9.79 -29.79 9.31
CA TRP A 196 8.51 -30.43 8.96
C TRP A 196 8.59 -31.51 7.87
N CYS A 197 9.79 -32.04 7.59
CA CYS A 197 9.91 -33.24 6.76
C CYS A 197 9.60 -34.51 7.59
N SER A 198 8.35 -34.97 7.42
CA SER A 198 7.94 -36.38 7.31
C SER A 198 8.38 -37.36 8.40
N HIS A 199 7.45 -37.68 9.30
CA HIS A 199 7.32 -39.06 9.76
C HIS A 199 7.09 -39.94 8.53
N SER A 200 8.08 -40.76 8.19
CA SER A 200 7.89 -41.91 7.31
C SER A 200 7.95 -43.14 8.22
N ALA A 201 6.83 -43.86 8.26
CA ALA A 201 6.52 -45.16 8.89
C ALA A 201 7.50 -45.70 9.96
#